data_AF-A0A660MV40-F1
#
_entry.id   AF-A0A660MV40-F1
#
_cell.length_a   1.000
_cell.length_b   1.000
_cell.length_c   1.000
_cell.angle_alpha   90.00
_cell.angle_beta   90.00
_cell.angle_gamma   90.00
#
_symmetry.space_group_name_H-M   'P 1'
#
loop_
_entity.id
_entity.type
_entity.pdbx_description
1 polymer ?
#
loop_
_entity_poly.entity_id
_entity_poly.type
_entity_poly.pdbx_seq_one_letter_code
_entity_poly.pdbx_strand_id
1 'polypeptide(L)'
;MSKRLGLLYLGRLEEEKGFGILLEWIRSQDLKNLEVDFYIFGAGKYEEALLELTRECPQIHFFGWKPLTEIERYLSNIDYCLMPSLCLETFGLSALNILSYGISVIGYKQGGLTPFIDKEYDLSQYQGKQPVEQLDLMIKKLSKEKKEQNSDFYNLLSQKNKQLAEKYNKEARFQRFQELTFDFKCRKILMVSDFINPIGGIETGLHEMKKLLESHGYEVKLFGTSCPRGAAGKLKKYLGIALSIFNLGSGWGLTSVIKKEKPDLIWYHSLIRWQGRFPVFQGIKSSAQQRVMYHDLGVFHPFPSQVYKESDIHKLSLKNFLKGAKTKNPLKLLLVAGKYLSLKLLASQLKNQKIKHQVPSRFMVPILERSFQIPAQNIQVFEHFVQR
;
A
#
# COMPACT_ATOMS: atom_id res chain seq x y z
N MET A 1 20.37 -27.44 2.65
CA MET A 1 19.62 -26.28 3.18
C MET A 1 20.13 -25.99 4.59
N SER A 2 20.12 -24.72 5.01
CA SER A 2 20.34 -24.37 6.43
C SER A 2 19.37 -25.17 7.30
N LYS A 3 19.84 -25.65 8.46
CA LYS A 3 18.99 -26.32 9.46
C LYS A 3 18.10 -25.33 10.23
N ARG A 4 18.47 -24.04 10.26
CA ARG A 4 17.70 -23.00 10.96
C ARG A 4 16.60 -22.45 10.07
N LEU A 5 15.53 -21.99 10.72
CA LEU A 5 14.42 -21.33 10.05
C LEU A 5 14.85 -19.93 9.61
N GLY A 6 14.71 -19.63 8.32
CA GLY A 6 15.00 -18.31 7.77
C GLY A 6 13.76 -17.45 7.60
N LEU A 7 13.70 -16.30 8.26
CA LEU A 7 12.57 -15.37 8.23
C LEU A 7 12.95 -14.02 7.61
N LEU A 8 12.29 -13.65 6.53
CA LEU A 8 12.40 -12.33 5.92
C LEU A 8 11.43 -11.35 6.57
N TYR A 9 11.87 -10.11 6.82
CA TYR A 9 10.98 -8.97 7.00
C TYR A 9 11.28 -7.92 5.93
N LEU A 10 10.26 -7.50 5.19
CA LEU A 10 10.37 -6.47 4.16
C LEU A 10 9.31 -5.38 4.36
N GLY A 11 9.72 -4.20 4.82
CA GLY A 11 8.78 -3.11 5.05
C GLY A 11 9.37 -1.91 5.76
N ARG A 12 8.51 -0.92 6.07
CA ARG A 12 8.90 0.21 6.93
C ARG A 12 9.02 -0.29 8.36
N LEU A 13 10.10 0.07 9.05
CA LEU A 13 10.35 -0.31 10.45
C LEU A 13 9.54 0.59 11.38
N GLU A 14 8.23 0.40 11.37
CA GLU A 14 7.25 1.24 12.06
C GLU A 14 6.24 0.40 12.85
N GLU A 15 5.56 1.02 13.82
CA GLU A 15 4.55 0.35 14.66
C GLU A 15 3.40 -0.21 13.84
N GLU A 16 2.87 0.58 12.88
CA GLU A 16 1.72 0.14 12.10
C GLU A 16 2.03 -1.07 11.21
N LYS A 17 3.31 -1.29 10.91
CA LYS A 17 3.81 -2.44 10.15
C LYS A 17 4.17 -3.63 11.04
N GLY A 18 3.83 -3.56 12.32
CA GLY A 18 4.06 -4.61 13.30
C GLY A 18 5.52 -4.88 13.60
N PHE A 19 6.45 -4.01 13.19
CA PHE A 19 7.87 -4.24 13.47
C PHE A 19 8.17 -4.21 14.96
N GLY A 20 7.43 -3.40 15.73
CA GLY A 20 7.52 -3.40 17.19
C GLY A 20 7.22 -4.77 17.82
N ILE A 21 6.27 -5.53 17.26
CA ILE A 21 5.94 -6.90 17.73
C ILE A 21 7.12 -7.84 17.50
N LEU A 22 7.74 -7.77 16.32
CA LEU A 22 8.92 -8.57 16.01
C LEU A 22 10.09 -8.21 16.92
N LEU A 23 10.32 -6.91 17.14
CA LEU A 23 11.40 -6.43 18.00
C LEU A 23 11.22 -6.86 19.46
N GLU A 24 9.98 -6.78 19.97
CA GLU A 24 9.62 -7.25 21.32
C GLU A 24 9.78 -8.77 21.43
N TRP A 25 9.37 -9.53 20.41
CA TRP A 25 9.56 -10.97 20.36
C TRP A 25 11.05 -11.35 20.38
N ILE A 26 11.89 -10.70 19.56
CA ILE A 26 13.34 -10.96 19.52
C ILE A 26 13.96 -10.73 20.91
N ARG A 27 13.63 -9.62 21.56
CA ARG A 27 14.16 -9.25 22.88
C ARG A 27 13.72 -10.19 24.02
N SER A 28 12.64 -10.94 23.83
CA SER A 28 12.19 -11.92 24.82
C SER A 28 12.85 -13.30 24.67
N GLN A 29 13.63 -13.52 23.59
CA GLN A 29 14.34 -14.78 23.36
C GLN A 29 15.72 -14.81 24.02
N ASP A 30 16.26 -16.02 24.19
CA ASP A 30 17.68 -16.22 24.47
C ASP A 30 18.52 -15.96 23.20
N LEU A 31 19.00 -14.72 23.05
CA LEU A 31 19.74 -14.27 21.87
C LEU A 31 21.02 -15.07 21.60
N LYS A 32 21.63 -15.69 22.63
CA LYS A 32 22.83 -16.52 22.45
C LYS A 32 22.53 -17.83 21.74
N ASN A 33 21.30 -18.34 21.89
CA ASN A 33 20.87 -19.64 21.38
C ASN A 33 19.69 -19.52 20.40
N LEU A 34 19.55 -18.37 19.72
CA LEU A 34 18.46 -18.16 18.78
C LEU A 34 18.55 -19.16 17.60
N GLU A 35 17.52 -20.00 17.45
CA GLU A 35 17.42 -21.04 16.41
C GLU A 35 16.83 -20.53 15.07
N VAL A 36 16.67 -19.22 14.91
CA VAL A 36 16.01 -18.58 13.77
C VAL A 36 16.90 -17.48 13.21
N ASP A 37 17.07 -17.43 11.90
CA ASP A 37 17.80 -16.37 11.19
C ASP A 37 16.80 -15.33 10.65
N PHE A 38 17.03 -14.05 10.93
CA PHE A 38 16.22 -12.94 10.45
C PHE A 38 16.94 -12.14 9.37
N TYR A 39 16.28 -11.93 8.24
CA TYR A 39 16.75 -11.09 7.14
C TYR A 39 15.84 -9.86 7.04
N ILE A 40 16.33 -8.70 7.46
CA ILE A 40 15.49 -7.50 7.65
C ILE A 40 15.88 -6.41 6.66
N PHE A 41 14.93 -6.05 5.80
CA PHE A 41 15.05 -5.00 4.80
C PHE A 41 14.00 -3.92 5.07
N GLY A 42 14.47 -2.69 5.30
CA GLY A 42 13.59 -1.60 5.69
C GLY A 42 14.31 -0.38 6.22
N ALA A 43 13.53 0.68 6.40
CA ALA A 43 13.95 1.90 7.10
C ALA A 43 12.78 2.38 7.97
N GLY A 44 13.08 3.04 9.08
CA GLY A 44 12.08 3.55 10.02
C GLY A 44 12.63 3.82 11.41
N LYS A 45 11.75 4.12 12.35
CA LYS A 45 12.13 4.54 13.70
C LYS A 45 12.87 3.49 14.54
N TYR A 46 12.81 2.21 14.16
CA TYR A 46 13.44 1.11 14.90
C TYR A 46 14.85 0.73 14.40
N GLU A 47 15.45 1.50 13.49
CA GLU A 47 16.78 1.19 12.94
C GLU A 47 17.87 1.10 14.02
N GLU A 48 17.93 2.07 14.94
CA GLU A 48 18.94 2.09 16.01
C GLU A 48 18.84 0.87 16.92
N ALA A 49 17.62 0.58 17.39
CA ALA A 49 17.34 -0.59 18.22
C ALA A 49 17.70 -1.91 17.52
N LEU A 50 17.53 -1.98 16.20
CA LEU A 50 17.88 -3.16 15.42
C LEU A 50 19.39 -3.30 15.25
N LEU A 51 20.11 -2.19 15.02
CA LEU A 51 21.57 -2.19 14.93
C LEU A 51 22.23 -2.68 16.23
N GLU A 52 21.69 -2.31 17.39
CA GLU A 52 22.14 -2.84 18.69
C GLU A 52 22.00 -4.37 18.74
N LEU A 53 20.82 -4.89 18.39
CA LEU A 53 20.56 -6.34 18.38
C LEU A 53 21.49 -7.10 17.42
N THR A 54 21.85 -6.54 16.27
CA THR A 54 22.78 -7.20 15.34
C THR A 54 24.19 -7.39 15.90
N ARG A 55 24.60 -6.57 16.89
CA ARG A 55 25.89 -6.72 17.57
C ARG A 55 25.87 -7.85 18.61
N GLU A 56 24.69 -8.12 19.16
CA GLU A 56 24.49 -9.13 20.20
C GLU A 56 24.13 -10.50 19.63
N CYS A 57 23.47 -10.54 18.46
CA CYS A 57 22.90 -11.74 17.87
C CYS A 57 23.25 -11.83 16.37
N PRO A 58 24.21 -12.69 15.96
CA PRO A 58 24.64 -12.80 14.56
C PRO A 58 23.57 -13.36 13.61
N GLN A 59 22.52 -13.98 14.15
CA GLN A 59 21.35 -14.46 13.42
C GLN A 59 20.44 -13.34 12.92
N ILE A 60 20.66 -12.09 13.36
CA ILE A 60 19.87 -10.94 12.94
C ILE A 60 20.66 -10.15 11.89
N HIS A 61 20.22 -10.25 10.64
CA HIS A 61 20.83 -9.58 9.50
C HIS A 61 20.00 -8.36 9.09
N PHE A 62 20.52 -7.15 9.34
CA PHE A 62 19.89 -5.91 8.95
C PHE A 62 20.59 -5.26 7.74
N PHE A 63 19.83 -4.98 6.68
CA PHE A 63 20.37 -4.48 5.41
C PHE A 63 19.99 -3.03 5.08
N GLY A 64 19.19 -2.38 5.94
CA GLY A 64 18.55 -1.10 5.62
C GLY A 64 17.55 -1.22 4.47
N TRP A 65 17.21 -0.09 3.86
CA TRP A 65 16.37 -0.09 2.66
C TRP A 65 17.17 -0.52 1.43
N LYS A 66 16.66 -1.52 0.70
CA LYS A 66 17.23 -2.01 -0.56
C LYS A 66 16.13 -2.22 -1.61
N PRO A 67 16.46 -2.12 -2.91
CA PRO A 67 15.54 -2.54 -3.97
C PRO A 67 15.27 -4.05 -3.91
N LEU A 68 14.13 -4.49 -4.45
CA LEU A 68 13.69 -5.89 -4.42
C LEU A 68 14.70 -6.87 -5.03
N THR A 69 15.48 -6.42 -6.02
CA THR A 69 16.52 -7.22 -6.69
C THR A 69 17.65 -7.62 -5.75
N GLU A 70 17.92 -6.86 -4.68
CA GLU A 70 18.94 -7.21 -3.70
C GLU A 70 18.51 -8.37 -2.79
N ILE A 71 17.19 -8.57 -2.64
CA ILE A 71 16.65 -9.69 -1.85
C ILE A 71 16.97 -11.03 -2.54
N GLU A 72 17.08 -11.05 -3.87
CA GLU A 72 17.36 -12.25 -4.66
C GLU A 72 18.62 -12.99 -4.19
N ARG A 73 19.62 -12.25 -3.67
CA ARG A 73 20.88 -12.80 -3.15
C ARG A 73 20.72 -13.64 -1.88
N TYR A 74 19.60 -13.48 -1.16
CA TYR A 74 19.36 -14.11 0.14
C TYR A 74 18.24 -15.15 0.11
N LEU A 75 17.56 -15.34 -1.04
CA LEU A 75 16.39 -16.22 -1.13
C LEU A 75 16.68 -17.66 -0.72
N SER A 76 17.90 -18.17 -0.95
CA SER A 76 18.31 -19.52 -0.53
C SER A 76 18.28 -19.74 0.98
N ASN A 77 18.27 -18.66 1.75
CA ASN A 77 18.30 -18.66 3.21
C ASN A 77 16.96 -18.25 3.82
N ILE A 78 15.93 -18.01 3.01
CA ILE A 78 14.62 -17.53 3.45
C ILE A 78 13.59 -18.63 3.21
N ASP A 79 12.90 -19.02 4.27
CA ASP A 79 11.80 -19.99 4.21
C ASP A 79 10.43 -19.29 4.14
N TYR A 80 10.25 -18.24 4.95
CA TYR A 80 9.00 -17.47 5.03
C TYR A 80 9.25 -15.97 5.16
N CYS A 81 8.25 -15.16 4.84
CA CYS A 81 8.27 -13.71 5.04
C CYS A 81 7.25 -13.27 6.09
N LEU A 82 7.71 -12.58 7.11
CA LEU A 82 6.89 -11.95 8.13
C LEU A 82 6.36 -10.59 7.65
N MET A 83 5.05 -10.47 7.62
CA MET A 83 4.30 -9.23 7.41
C MET A 83 3.25 -9.04 8.52
N PRO A 84 3.65 -8.86 9.79
CA PRO A 84 2.75 -8.73 10.94
C PRO A 84 2.06 -7.35 11.01
N SER A 85 1.70 -6.76 9.86
CA SER A 85 1.12 -5.42 9.78
C SER A 85 -0.14 -5.32 10.61
N LEU A 86 -0.12 -4.39 11.58
CA LEU A 86 -1.27 -4.08 12.41
C LEU A 86 -2.27 -3.24 11.63
N CYS A 87 -1.80 -2.29 10.82
CA CYS A 87 -2.69 -1.53 9.97
C CYS A 87 -3.23 -2.38 8.80
N LEU A 88 -4.42 -2.04 8.36
CA LEU A 88 -5.07 -2.63 7.20
C LEU A 88 -4.34 -2.21 5.92
N GLU A 89 -3.67 -3.16 5.28
CA GLU A 89 -3.07 -2.94 3.96
C GLU A 89 -4.15 -2.79 2.90
N THR A 90 -3.99 -1.86 1.96
CA THR A 90 -4.94 -1.69 0.85
C THR A 90 -4.77 -2.73 -0.23
N PHE A 91 -3.53 -3.12 -0.55
CA PHE A 91 -3.25 -4.21 -1.48
C PHE A 91 -2.26 -5.22 -0.94
N GLY A 92 -1.17 -4.79 -0.29
CA GLY A 92 -0.10 -5.71 0.11
C GLY A 92 0.89 -6.00 -1.02
N LEU A 93 1.36 -4.95 -1.70
CA LEU A 93 2.28 -5.07 -2.83
C LEU A 93 3.60 -5.78 -2.46
N SER A 94 4.12 -5.55 -1.25
CA SER A 94 5.27 -6.30 -0.74
C SER A 94 4.97 -7.80 -0.65
N ALA A 95 3.78 -8.19 -0.17
CA ALA A 95 3.38 -9.59 -0.08
C ALA A 95 3.34 -10.23 -1.48
N LEU A 96 2.72 -9.54 -2.45
CA LEU A 96 2.67 -10.02 -3.83
C LEU A 96 4.07 -10.22 -4.44
N ASN A 97 4.99 -9.29 -4.21
CA ASN A 97 6.37 -9.42 -4.71
C ASN A 97 7.15 -10.55 -4.02
N ILE A 98 6.84 -10.89 -2.78
CA ILE A 98 7.45 -12.03 -2.09
C ILE A 98 6.89 -13.36 -2.59
N LEU A 99 5.58 -13.43 -2.82
CA LEU A 99 4.92 -14.60 -3.40
C LEU A 99 5.48 -14.94 -4.79
N SER A 100 5.86 -13.94 -5.59
CA SER A 100 6.47 -14.18 -6.91
C SER A 100 7.86 -14.83 -6.84
N TYR A 101 8.55 -14.73 -5.69
CA TYR A 101 9.78 -15.50 -5.42
C TYR A 101 9.49 -16.93 -4.94
N GLY A 102 8.22 -17.29 -4.69
CA GLY A 102 7.81 -18.57 -4.14
C GLY A 102 7.80 -18.62 -2.61
N ILE A 103 7.97 -17.48 -1.93
CA ILE A 103 8.04 -17.44 -0.46
C ILE A 103 6.65 -17.16 0.11
N SER A 104 6.25 -17.96 1.11
CA SER A 104 4.98 -17.78 1.80
C SER A 104 5.01 -16.58 2.74
N VAL A 105 3.89 -15.86 2.79
CA VAL A 105 3.73 -14.69 3.65
C VAL A 105 2.95 -15.06 4.91
N ILE A 106 3.50 -14.67 6.05
CA ILE A 106 2.95 -14.86 7.39
C ILE A 106 2.47 -13.50 7.92
N GLY A 107 1.25 -13.41 8.42
CA GLY A 107 0.73 -12.16 8.94
C GLY A 107 -0.76 -12.24 9.26
N TYR A 108 -1.41 -11.10 9.45
CA TYR A 108 -2.86 -11.06 9.62
C TYR A 108 -3.57 -11.13 8.27
N LYS A 109 -4.35 -12.19 8.04
CA LYS A 109 -5.11 -12.39 6.79
C LYS A 109 -6.34 -11.48 6.74
N GLN A 110 -6.10 -10.19 6.52
CA GLN A 110 -7.15 -9.15 6.48
C GLN A 110 -6.87 -8.09 5.41
N GLY A 111 -7.92 -7.38 4.99
CA GLY A 111 -7.82 -6.32 4.00
C GLY A 111 -7.19 -6.82 2.69
N GLY A 112 -6.20 -6.07 2.18
CA GLY A 112 -5.50 -6.40 0.94
C GLY A 112 -4.64 -7.66 1.03
N LEU A 113 -4.25 -8.11 2.22
CA LEU A 113 -3.45 -9.33 2.41
C LEU A 113 -4.29 -10.62 2.38
N THR A 114 -5.61 -10.52 2.44
CA THR A 114 -6.53 -11.67 2.43
C THR A 114 -6.24 -12.71 1.33
N PRO A 115 -6.04 -12.32 0.05
CA PRO A 115 -5.70 -13.28 -1.00
C PRO A 115 -4.26 -13.82 -0.91
N PHE A 116 -3.37 -13.19 -0.14
CA PHE A 116 -1.92 -13.43 -0.16
C PHE A 116 -1.40 -14.23 1.03
N ILE A 117 -2.22 -14.45 2.05
CA ILE A 117 -1.86 -15.21 3.24
C ILE A 117 -2.74 -16.45 3.29
N ASP A 118 -2.12 -17.63 3.34
CA ASP A 118 -2.85 -18.88 3.56
C ASP A 118 -3.37 -18.99 4.98
N LYS A 119 -4.47 -19.73 5.17
CA LYS A 119 -5.13 -19.85 6.49
C LYS A 119 -4.18 -20.40 7.57
N GLU A 120 -3.28 -21.31 7.20
CA GLU A 120 -2.29 -21.90 8.11
C GLU A 120 -1.21 -20.92 8.57
N TYR A 121 -1.02 -19.82 7.85
CA TYR A 121 -0.03 -18.77 8.08
C TYR A 121 -0.66 -17.46 8.57
N ASP A 122 -1.95 -17.50 8.92
CA ASP A 122 -2.68 -16.36 9.47
C ASP A 122 -2.44 -16.24 10.98
N LEU A 123 -1.86 -15.14 11.43
CA LEU A 123 -1.68 -14.84 12.86
C LEU A 123 -3.01 -14.71 13.61
N SER A 124 -4.10 -14.38 12.90
CA SER A 124 -5.43 -14.22 13.51
C SER A 124 -6.01 -15.53 14.05
N GLN A 125 -5.43 -16.69 13.70
CA GLN A 125 -5.87 -17.98 14.21
C GLN A 125 -5.65 -18.14 15.73
N TYR A 126 -4.73 -17.38 16.31
CA TYR A 126 -4.44 -17.38 17.75
C TYR A 126 -5.25 -16.29 18.50
N GLN A 127 -6.58 -16.33 18.35
CA GLN A 127 -7.47 -15.34 18.96
C GLN A 127 -7.35 -15.31 20.49
N GLY A 128 -7.49 -14.12 21.08
CA GLY A 128 -7.41 -13.91 22.54
C GLY A 128 -5.98 -13.81 23.09
N LYS A 129 -4.95 -13.99 22.27
CA LYS A 129 -3.54 -13.82 22.63
C LYS A 129 -3.02 -12.43 22.25
N GLN A 130 -2.02 -11.92 22.96
CA GLN A 130 -1.34 -10.68 22.59
C GLN A 130 -0.55 -10.87 21.28
N PRO A 131 -0.35 -9.82 20.46
CA PRO A 131 0.31 -9.97 19.15
C PRO A 131 1.69 -10.65 19.21
N VAL A 132 2.49 -10.39 20.26
CA VAL A 132 3.80 -11.03 20.45
C VAL A 132 3.67 -12.53 20.75
N GLU A 133 2.67 -12.92 21.53
CA GLU A 133 2.36 -14.34 21.79
C GLU A 133 1.86 -15.05 20.52
N GLN A 134 1.08 -14.37 19.68
CA GLN A 134 0.64 -14.92 18.39
C GLN A 134 1.82 -15.16 17.46
N LEU A 135 2.76 -14.22 17.41
CA LEU A 135 4.00 -14.36 16.64
C LEU A 135 4.86 -15.51 17.18
N ASP A 136 4.98 -15.64 18.50
CA ASP A 136 5.72 -16.74 19.14
C ASP A 136 5.16 -18.12 18.78
N LEU A 137 3.84 -18.29 18.89
CA LEU A 137 3.17 -19.54 18.52
C LEU A 137 3.36 -19.87 17.04
N MET A 138 3.30 -18.85 16.17
CA MET A 138 3.55 -19.02 14.75
C MET A 138 5.00 -19.41 14.46
N ILE A 139 5.99 -18.74 15.05
CA ILE A 139 7.41 -19.09 14.85
C ILE A 139 7.69 -20.50 15.35
N LYS A 140 7.10 -20.93 16.48
CA LYS A 140 7.19 -22.32 16.96
C LYS A 140 6.60 -23.32 15.97
N LYS A 141 5.43 -23.02 15.37
CA LYS A 141 4.84 -23.83 14.29
C LYS A 141 5.81 -23.93 13.10
N LEU A 142 6.35 -22.82 12.63
CA LEU A 142 7.25 -22.78 11.46
C LEU A 142 8.57 -23.50 11.73
N SER A 143 9.12 -23.39 12.94
CA SER A 143 10.34 -24.12 13.34
C SER A 143 10.11 -25.63 13.37
N LYS A 144 8.92 -26.07 13.78
CA LYS A 144 8.52 -27.49 13.69
C LYS A 144 8.37 -27.93 12.23
N GLU A 145 7.69 -27.13 11.41
CA GLU A 145 7.51 -27.36 9.97
C GLU A 145 8.87 -27.50 9.26
N LYS A 146 9.84 -26.65 9.58
CA LYS A 146 11.22 -26.70 9.05
C LYS A 146 11.98 -27.97 9.44
N LYS A 147 11.72 -28.52 10.62
CA LYS A 147 12.38 -29.74 11.13
C LYS A 147 11.73 -31.01 10.56
N GLU A 148 10.43 -30.99 10.32
CA GLU A 148 9.64 -32.19 9.95
C GLU A 148 9.38 -32.33 8.45
N GLN A 149 9.29 -31.24 7.71
CA GLN A 149 8.97 -31.25 6.28
C GLN A 149 10.23 -31.43 5.41
N ASN A 150 10.03 -31.98 4.21
CA ASN A 150 11.09 -32.22 3.23
C ASN A 150 11.10 -31.14 2.13
N SER A 151 12.04 -31.26 1.18
CA SER A 151 12.14 -30.33 0.05
C SER A 151 10.89 -30.28 -0.84
N ASP A 152 10.15 -31.38 -0.95
CA ASP A 152 8.97 -31.46 -1.82
C ASP A 152 7.83 -30.59 -1.29
N PHE A 153 7.65 -30.55 0.03
CA PHE A 153 6.73 -29.63 0.69
C PHE A 153 7.03 -28.18 0.31
N TYR A 154 8.28 -27.74 0.46
CA TYR A 154 8.69 -26.37 0.12
C TYR A 154 8.61 -26.07 -1.38
N ASN A 155 8.89 -27.06 -2.24
CA ASN A 155 8.74 -26.93 -3.68
C ASN A 155 7.27 -26.71 -4.07
N LEU A 156 6.34 -27.49 -3.49
CA LEU A 156 4.91 -27.34 -3.72
C LEU A 156 4.41 -25.98 -3.23
N LEU A 157 4.86 -25.56 -2.04
CA LEU A 157 4.52 -24.25 -1.48
C LEU A 157 5.00 -23.11 -2.39
N SER A 158 6.24 -23.19 -2.87
CA SER A 158 6.82 -22.24 -3.82
C SER A 158 6.07 -22.19 -5.16
N GLN A 159 5.67 -23.33 -5.72
CA GLN A 159 4.86 -23.39 -6.94
C GLN A 159 3.49 -22.73 -6.73
N LYS A 160 2.80 -23.02 -5.63
CA LYS A 160 1.52 -22.42 -5.27
C LYS A 160 1.63 -20.89 -5.17
N ASN A 161 2.65 -20.40 -4.48
CA ASN A 161 2.89 -18.96 -4.30
C ASN A 161 3.15 -18.25 -5.65
N LYS A 162 3.99 -18.85 -6.51
CA LYS A 162 4.26 -18.32 -7.85
C LYS A 162 3.01 -18.31 -8.73
N GLN A 163 2.22 -19.38 -8.73
CA GLN A 163 0.95 -19.45 -9.47
C GLN A 163 -0.06 -18.40 -9.00
N LEU A 164 -0.11 -18.11 -7.70
CA LEU A 164 -0.92 -17.03 -7.17
C LEU A 164 -0.42 -15.66 -7.67
N ALA A 165 0.90 -15.42 -7.60
CA ALA A 165 1.50 -14.16 -8.04
C ALA A 165 1.35 -13.92 -9.56
N GLU A 166 1.39 -14.96 -10.38
CA GLU A 166 1.20 -14.88 -11.84
C GLU A 166 -0.16 -14.30 -12.24
N LYS A 167 -1.20 -14.47 -11.41
CA LYS A 167 -2.51 -13.81 -11.63
C LYS A 167 -2.41 -12.28 -11.61
N TYR A 168 -1.32 -11.74 -11.07
CA TYR A 168 -1.05 -10.32 -10.92
C TYR A 168 0.20 -9.89 -11.70
N ASN A 169 0.49 -10.51 -12.85
CA ASN A 169 1.59 -10.08 -13.70
C ASN A 169 1.23 -8.81 -14.52
N LYS A 170 2.25 -8.24 -15.18
CA LYS A 170 2.15 -7.02 -16.00
C LYS A 170 1.12 -7.16 -17.13
N GLU A 171 1.07 -8.32 -17.76
CA GLU A 171 0.14 -8.60 -18.87
C GLU A 171 -1.31 -8.64 -18.38
N ALA A 172 -1.59 -9.41 -17.31
CA ALA A 172 -2.91 -9.45 -16.69
C ALA A 172 -3.37 -8.06 -16.21
N ARG A 173 -2.44 -7.23 -15.73
CA ARG A 173 -2.74 -5.83 -15.39
C ARG A 173 -3.14 -5.00 -16.61
N PHE A 174 -2.43 -5.17 -17.72
CA PHE A 174 -2.69 -4.45 -18.95
C PHE A 174 -4.02 -4.89 -19.59
N GLN A 175 -4.29 -6.20 -19.64
CA GLN A 175 -5.58 -6.75 -20.10
C GLN A 175 -6.76 -6.19 -19.30
N ARG A 176 -6.67 -6.20 -17.96
CA ARG A 176 -7.67 -5.52 -17.11
C ARG A 176 -7.80 -4.05 -17.46
N PHE A 177 -6.71 -3.33 -17.70
CA PHE A 177 -6.80 -1.93 -18.11
C PHE A 177 -7.59 -1.77 -19.43
N GLN A 178 -7.34 -2.63 -20.41
CA GLN A 178 -8.05 -2.63 -21.70
C GLN A 178 -9.54 -2.93 -21.57
N GLU A 179 -9.91 -3.95 -20.78
CA GLU A 179 -11.31 -4.29 -20.50
C GLU A 179 -12.08 -3.10 -19.91
N LEU A 180 -11.39 -2.29 -19.11
CA LEU A 180 -12.00 -1.11 -18.51
C LEU A 180 -12.15 0.02 -19.53
N THR A 181 -11.27 0.14 -20.53
CA THR A 181 -11.35 1.14 -21.61
C THR A 181 -12.13 0.57 -22.79
N PHE A 182 -13.47 0.66 -22.74
CA PHE A 182 -14.40 0.11 -23.75
C PHE A 182 -14.18 0.59 -25.21
N ASP A 183 -13.23 1.50 -25.46
CA ASP A 183 -12.94 2.04 -26.77
C ASP A 183 -11.41 2.16 -26.95
N PHE A 184 -10.84 1.30 -27.79
CA PHE A 184 -9.39 1.15 -28.04
C PHE A 184 -8.73 2.38 -28.71
N LYS A 185 -9.43 3.52 -28.77
CA LYS A 185 -8.93 4.78 -29.32
C LYS A 185 -8.23 5.67 -28.32
N CYS A 186 -8.30 5.40 -27.01
CA CYS A 186 -7.56 6.18 -26.01
C CYS A 186 -6.06 5.98 -26.19
N ARG A 187 -5.38 6.88 -26.91
CA ARG A 187 -3.92 6.85 -27.05
C ARG A 187 -3.25 7.79 -26.07
N LYS A 188 -3.95 8.84 -25.60
CA LYS A 188 -3.37 9.85 -24.72
C LYS A 188 -3.98 9.80 -23.33
N ILE A 189 -3.15 9.49 -22.34
CA ILE A 189 -3.55 9.37 -20.94
C ILE A 189 -2.87 10.47 -20.14
N LEU A 190 -3.66 11.24 -19.39
CA LEU A 190 -3.16 12.19 -18.41
C LEU A 190 -3.34 11.62 -17.01
N MET A 191 -2.26 11.18 -16.38
CA MET A 191 -2.28 10.74 -14.99
C MET A 191 -2.04 11.93 -14.05
N VAL A 192 -2.97 12.13 -13.12
CA VAL A 192 -2.97 13.24 -12.17
C VAL A 192 -2.67 12.73 -10.76
N SER A 193 -1.65 13.31 -10.13
CA SER A 193 -1.25 12.96 -8.76
C SER A 193 -0.74 14.19 -8.01
N ASP A 194 -0.87 14.18 -6.68
CA ASP A 194 -0.22 15.16 -5.78
C ASP A 194 1.26 15.30 -6.08
N PHE A 195 1.94 14.15 -6.20
CA PHE A 195 3.36 14.07 -6.49
C PHE A 195 3.65 13.15 -7.66
N ILE A 196 4.65 13.54 -8.46
CA ILE A 196 5.09 12.80 -9.66
C ILE A 196 6.50 12.23 -9.53
N ASN A 197 7.26 12.56 -8.49
CA ASN A 197 8.56 11.94 -8.25
C ASN A 197 8.41 10.74 -7.29
N PRO A 198 9.21 9.66 -7.43
CA PRO A 198 9.04 8.41 -6.70
C PRO A 198 9.47 8.56 -5.23
N ILE A 199 8.53 8.99 -4.39
CA ILE A 199 8.73 9.22 -2.95
C ILE A 199 8.01 8.20 -2.06
N GLY A 200 7.28 7.27 -2.66
CA GLY A 200 6.44 6.29 -1.97
C GLY A 200 5.74 5.34 -2.94
N GLY A 201 4.98 4.39 -2.39
CA GLY A 201 4.36 3.31 -3.17
C GLY A 201 3.37 3.79 -4.24
N ILE A 202 2.63 4.88 -3.98
CA ILE A 202 1.69 5.45 -4.96
C ILE A 202 2.44 5.97 -6.17
N GLU A 203 3.49 6.78 -5.95
CA GLU A 203 4.26 7.37 -7.04
C GLU A 203 5.10 6.33 -7.78
N THR A 204 5.67 5.34 -7.07
CA THR A 204 6.33 4.21 -7.74
C THR A 204 5.33 3.43 -8.61
N GLY A 205 4.14 3.12 -8.09
CA GLY A 205 3.09 2.44 -8.87
C GLY A 205 2.59 3.27 -10.06
N LEU A 206 2.55 4.60 -9.93
CA LEU A 206 2.23 5.53 -11.02
C LEU A 206 3.22 5.40 -12.18
N HIS A 207 4.52 5.38 -11.87
CA HIS A 207 5.58 5.23 -12.88
C HIS A 207 5.61 3.85 -13.52
N GLU A 208 5.41 2.79 -12.73
CA GLU A 208 5.35 1.43 -13.28
C GLU A 208 4.13 1.23 -14.20
N MET A 209 2.97 1.79 -13.85
CA MET A 209 1.81 1.78 -14.75
C MET A 209 2.06 2.61 -16.01
N LYS A 210 2.70 3.79 -15.89
CA LYS A 210 3.09 4.61 -17.03
C LYS A 210 4.00 3.84 -18.00
N LYS A 211 5.06 3.20 -17.50
CA LYS A 211 5.97 2.38 -18.32
C LYS A 211 5.23 1.24 -19.02
N LEU A 212 4.35 0.54 -18.30
CA LEU A 212 3.55 -0.55 -18.84
C LEU A 212 2.62 -0.08 -19.98
N LEU A 213 2.01 1.09 -19.85
CA LEU A 213 1.15 1.66 -20.88
C LEU A 213 1.98 2.14 -22.09
N GLU A 214 3.12 2.78 -21.85
CA GLU A 214 4.00 3.24 -22.93
C GLU A 214 4.60 2.08 -23.73
N SER A 215 4.91 0.95 -23.08
CA SER A 215 5.37 -0.26 -23.78
C SER A 215 4.30 -0.86 -24.72
N HIS A 216 3.03 -0.49 -24.53
CA HIS A 216 1.91 -0.89 -25.38
C HIS A 216 1.42 0.25 -26.30
N GLY A 217 2.22 1.30 -26.49
CA GLY A 217 1.96 2.35 -27.48
C GLY A 217 1.05 3.49 -27.01
N TYR A 218 0.74 3.58 -25.70
CA TYR A 218 0.00 4.71 -25.14
C TYR A 218 0.95 5.88 -24.86
N GLU A 219 0.53 7.10 -25.17
CA GLU A 219 1.19 8.32 -24.74
C GLU A 219 0.69 8.71 -23.35
N VAL A 220 1.55 8.58 -22.33
CA VAL A 220 1.19 8.89 -20.94
C VAL A 220 1.89 10.16 -20.47
N LYS A 221 1.12 11.18 -20.07
CA LYS A 221 1.61 12.39 -19.42
C LYS A 221 1.31 12.35 -17.93
N LEU A 222 2.24 12.88 -17.12
CA LEU A 222 2.03 13.06 -15.69
C LEU A 222 1.75 14.53 -15.41
N PHE A 223 0.73 14.79 -14.59
CA PHE A 223 0.46 16.10 -14.02
C PHE A 223 0.52 16.02 -12.50
N GLY A 224 1.45 16.78 -11.93
CA GLY A 224 1.56 16.94 -10.50
C GLY A 224 2.79 17.74 -10.11
N THR A 225 3.17 17.71 -8.84
CA THR A 225 4.33 18.45 -8.35
C THR A 225 5.46 17.53 -7.90
N SER A 226 6.68 18.05 -7.82
CA SER A 226 7.77 17.33 -7.15
C SER A 226 7.72 17.58 -5.64
N CYS A 227 7.88 16.54 -4.83
CA CYS A 227 8.09 16.66 -3.39
C CYS A 227 9.59 16.53 -3.07
N PRO A 228 10.22 17.51 -2.42
CA PRO A 228 11.60 17.37 -1.98
C PRO A 228 11.73 16.27 -0.92
N ARG A 229 12.96 15.79 -0.68
CA ARG A 229 13.28 14.85 0.40
C ARG A 229 13.45 15.61 1.74
N GLY A 230 13.55 14.87 2.84
CA GLY A 230 13.86 15.43 4.16
C GLY A 230 12.74 16.30 4.77
N ALA A 231 13.15 17.24 5.62
CA ALA A 231 12.23 18.09 6.40
C ALA A 231 11.34 18.97 5.51
N ALA A 232 11.88 19.55 4.44
CA ALA A 232 11.12 20.33 3.47
C ALA A 232 10.01 19.49 2.81
N GLY A 233 10.29 18.23 2.50
CA GLY A 233 9.30 17.29 1.98
C GLY A 233 8.19 16.98 2.97
N LYS A 234 8.55 16.73 4.24
CA LYS A 234 7.58 16.52 5.32
C LYS A 234 6.67 17.74 5.46
N LEU A 235 7.25 18.95 5.52
CA LEU A 235 6.51 20.20 5.63
C LEU A 235 5.56 20.40 4.45
N LYS A 236 6.01 20.18 3.20
CA LYS A 236 5.18 20.29 2.01
C LYS A 236 3.97 19.34 2.05
N LYS A 237 4.17 18.09 2.49
CA LYS A 237 3.07 17.11 2.64
C LYS A 237 2.04 17.55 3.67
N TYR A 238 2.46 18.08 4.83
CA TYR A 238 1.54 18.53 5.86
C TYR A 238 0.80 19.82 5.48
N LEU A 239 1.53 20.83 4.98
CA LEU A 239 0.91 22.07 4.51
C LEU A 239 -0.05 21.82 3.35
N GLY A 240 0.32 20.92 2.43
CA GLY A 240 -0.52 20.57 1.29
C GLY A 240 -1.88 19.99 1.67
N ILE A 241 -1.98 19.24 2.78
CA ILE A 241 -3.29 18.76 3.28
C ILE A 241 -4.21 19.93 3.64
N ALA A 242 -3.68 20.97 4.31
CA ALA A 242 -4.44 22.15 4.69
C ALA A 242 -4.76 23.08 3.51
N LEU A 243 -3.79 23.26 2.60
CA LEU A 243 -3.87 24.25 1.51
C LEU A 243 -4.52 23.69 0.23
N SER A 244 -4.60 22.36 0.07
CA SER A 244 -5.16 21.71 -1.12
C SER A 244 -6.56 22.20 -1.48
N ILE A 245 -7.37 22.55 -0.48
CA ILE A 245 -8.75 23.02 -0.66
C ILE A 245 -8.86 24.32 -1.48
N PHE A 246 -7.80 25.14 -1.49
CA PHE A 246 -7.71 26.44 -2.16
C PHE A 246 -6.75 26.45 -3.35
N ASN A 247 -6.27 25.29 -3.82
CA ASN A 247 -5.26 25.20 -4.87
C ASN A 247 -5.82 25.47 -6.28
N LEU A 248 -6.26 26.70 -6.53
CA LEU A 248 -6.78 27.17 -7.82
C LEU A 248 -5.74 27.09 -8.92
N GLY A 249 -4.47 27.38 -8.59
CA GLY A 249 -3.35 27.30 -9.54
C GLY A 249 -3.18 25.91 -10.14
N SER A 250 -3.36 24.85 -9.34
CA SER A 250 -3.39 23.48 -9.86
C SER A 250 -4.55 23.25 -10.85
N GLY A 251 -5.73 23.79 -10.55
CA GLY A 251 -6.87 23.73 -11.49
C GLY A 251 -6.55 24.37 -12.84
N TRP A 252 -6.01 25.59 -12.84
CA TRP A 252 -5.64 26.29 -14.09
C TRP A 252 -4.48 25.61 -14.82
N GLY A 253 -3.51 25.08 -14.07
CA GLY A 253 -2.43 24.25 -14.62
C GLY A 253 -2.99 23.03 -15.35
N LEU A 254 -3.94 22.30 -14.73
CA LEU A 254 -4.59 21.16 -15.36
C LEU A 254 -5.35 21.59 -16.62
N THR A 255 -6.12 22.68 -16.57
CA THR A 255 -6.82 23.21 -17.76
C THR A 255 -5.86 23.47 -18.92
N SER A 256 -4.68 24.04 -18.63
CA SER A 256 -3.67 24.32 -19.65
C SER A 256 -3.13 23.03 -20.26
N VAL A 257 -2.85 22.01 -19.44
CA VAL A 257 -2.40 20.69 -19.91
C VAL A 257 -3.49 19.97 -20.70
N ILE A 258 -4.75 20.00 -20.26
CA ILE A 258 -5.87 19.41 -21.01
C ILE A 258 -6.01 20.05 -22.40
N LYS A 259 -5.93 21.38 -22.48
CA LYS A 259 -6.01 22.10 -23.77
C LYS A 259 -4.86 21.75 -24.71
N LYS A 260 -3.65 21.61 -24.16
CA LYS A 260 -2.43 21.29 -24.92
C LYS A 260 -2.39 19.84 -25.37
N GLU A 261 -2.56 18.90 -24.44
CA GLU A 261 -2.33 17.48 -24.67
C GLU A 261 -3.56 16.77 -25.23
N LYS A 262 -4.77 17.33 -25.01
CA LYS A 262 -6.07 16.77 -25.42
C LYS A 262 -6.18 15.28 -25.06
N PRO A 263 -6.05 14.92 -23.76
CA PRO A 263 -6.07 13.52 -23.35
C PRO A 263 -7.43 12.89 -23.61
N ASP A 264 -7.42 11.60 -23.94
CA ASP A 264 -8.64 10.79 -24.05
C ASP A 264 -9.12 10.31 -22.67
N LEU A 265 -8.18 10.11 -21.75
CA LEU A 265 -8.41 9.69 -20.37
C LEU A 265 -7.65 10.59 -19.39
N ILE A 266 -8.34 11.09 -18.37
CA ILE A 266 -7.74 11.66 -17.17
C ILE A 266 -7.90 10.68 -16.02
N TRP A 267 -6.78 10.28 -15.42
CA TRP A 267 -6.74 9.28 -14.36
C TRP A 267 -6.13 9.85 -13.08
N TYR A 268 -6.95 10.01 -12.05
CA TYR A 268 -6.55 10.54 -10.76
C TYR A 268 -6.05 9.43 -9.83
N HIS A 269 -4.89 9.65 -9.20
CA HIS A 269 -4.28 8.70 -8.25
C HIS A 269 -4.23 9.24 -6.82
N SER A 270 -3.79 10.48 -6.65
CA SER A 270 -3.70 11.11 -5.33
C SER A 270 -4.06 12.58 -5.42
N LEU A 271 -4.98 13.04 -4.59
CA LEU A 271 -5.56 14.38 -4.69
C LEU A 271 -5.62 15.13 -3.35
N ILE A 272 -5.23 14.50 -2.26
CA ILE A 272 -5.52 15.02 -0.91
C ILE A 272 -4.29 15.60 -0.22
N ARG A 273 -3.10 15.34 -0.75
CA ARG A 273 -1.82 15.79 -0.19
C ARG A 273 -1.38 17.12 -0.79
N TRP A 274 -1.86 17.51 -1.97
CA TRP A 274 -1.47 18.77 -2.62
C TRP A 274 -2.50 19.34 -3.62
N GLN A 275 -3.00 18.53 -4.55
CA GLN A 275 -3.80 19.01 -5.69
C GLN A 275 -5.19 19.54 -5.28
N GLY A 276 -5.87 18.80 -4.42
CA GLY A 276 -7.22 19.11 -3.99
C GLY A 276 -8.27 18.94 -5.09
N ARG A 277 -9.37 19.69 -4.92
CA ARG A 277 -10.63 19.52 -5.66
C ARG A 277 -10.64 20.19 -7.05
N PHE A 278 -9.83 21.24 -7.26
CA PHE A 278 -9.93 22.04 -8.48
C PHE A 278 -9.51 21.30 -9.76
N PRO A 279 -8.48 20.44 -9.75
CA PRO A 279 -8.17 19.58 -10.89
C PRO A 279 -9.37 18.71 -11.32
N VAL A 280 -10.06 18.08 -10.37
CA VAL A 280 -11.26 17.28 -10.68
C VAL A 280 -12.36 18.15 -11.28
N PHE A 281 -12.60 19.33 -10.69
CA PHE A 281 -13.58 20.29 -11.22
C PHE A 281 -13.31 20.68 -12.68
N GLN A 282 -12.05 20.92 -13.04
CA GLN A 282 -11.68 21.26 -14.41
C GLN A 282 -11.70 20.06 -15.34
N GLY A 283 -11.29 18.87 -14.87
CA GLY A 283 -11.32 17.64 -15.66
C GLY A 283 -12.72 17.23 -16.09
N ILE A 284 -13.72 17.35 -15.21
CA ILE A 284 -15.14 17.03 -15.51
C ILE A 284 -15.72 17.87 -16.68
N LYS A 285 -15.17 19.08 -16.89
CA LYS A 285 -15.58 19.96 -17.99
C LYS A 285 -14.99 19.57 -19.35
N SER A 286 -13.97 18.70 -19.36
CA SER A 286 -13.39 18.18 -20.58
C SER A 286 -14.26 17.05 -21.18
N SER A 287 -13.98 16.70 -22.44
CA SER A 287 -14.55 15.53 -23.11
C SER A 287 -13.86 14.22 -22.73
N ALA A 288 -12.70 14.29 -22.06
CA ALA A 288 -11.91 13.12 -21.69
C ALA A 288 -12.67 12.24 -20.69
N GLN A 289 -12.52 10.92 -20.83
CA GLN A 289 -12.98 9.98 -19.81
C GLN A 289 -12.29 10.27 -18.48
N GLN A 290 -12.97 10.04 -17.35
CA GLN A 290 -12.43 10.35 -16.03
C GLN A 290 -12.41 9.10 -15.15
N ARG A 291 -11.29 8.85 -14.47
CA ARG A 291 -11.13 7.74 -13.52
C ARG A 291 -10.43 8.19 -12.26
N VAL A 292 -10.79 7.61 -11.13
CA VAL A 292 -10.07 7.81 -9.86
C VAL A 292 -9.70 6.47 -9.25
N MET A 293 -8.44 6.32 -8.86
CA MET A 293 -7.95 5.16 -8.11
C MET A 293 -7.69 5.54 -6.65
N TYR A 294 -8.30 4.80 -5.73
CA TYR A 294 -8.14 5.00 -4.28
C TYR A 294 -7.03 4.09 -3.74
N HIS A 295 -5.79 4.58 -3.71
CA HIS A 295 -4.61 3.78 -3.31
C HIS A 295 -4.49 3.53 -1.81
N ASP A 296 -4.98 4.44 -0.99
CA ASP A 296 -4.84 4.41 0.47
C ASP A 296 -6.16 4.74 1.19
N LEU A 297 -6.21 4.44 2.49
CA LEU A 297 -7.40 4.67 3.32
C LEU A 297 -7.53 6.11 3.82
N GLY A 298 -6.67 7.03 3.38
CA GLY A 298 -6.59 8.43 3.81
C GLY A 298 -7.76 9.28 3.38
N VAL A 299 -8.51 8.81 2.39
CA VAL A 299 -9.80 9.36 1.97
C VAL A 299 -10.94 8.96 2.90
N PHE A 300 -10.78 7.89 3.69
CA PHE A 300 -11.80 7.37 4.61
C PHE A 300 -11.47 7.63 6.09
N HIS A 301 -10.19 7.77 6.43
CA HIS A 301 -9.72 7.97 7.80
C HIS A 301 -8.66 9.09 7.89
N PRO A 302 -8.61 9.89 8.98
CA PRO A 302 -7.60 10.93 9.13
C PRO A 302 -6.17 10.37 9.14
N PHE A 303 -5.96 9.21 9.74
CA PHE A 303 -4.66 8.53 9.86
C PHE A 303 -4.76 7.08 9.38
N PRO A 304 -4.45 6.78 8.12
CA PRO A 304 -4.54 5.42 7.55
C PRO A 304 -3.73 4.37 8.31
N SER A 305 -2.58 4.76 8.86
CA SER A 305 -1.74 3.89 9.69
C SER A 305 -2.41 3.44 11.00
N GLN A 306 -3.51 4.07 11.40
CA GLN A 306 -4.26 3.74 12.61
C GLN A 306 -5.58 3.00 12.33
N VAL A 307 -5.79 2.58 11.08
CA VAL A 307 -6.91 1.73 10.68
C VAL A 307 -6.44 0.28 10.82
N TYR A 308 -6.91 -0.42 11.84
CA TYR A 308 -6.48 -1.79 12.15
C TYR A 308 -7.46 -2.83 11.62
N LYS A 309 -8.74 -2.45 11.51
CA LYS A 309 -9.83 -3.29 11.01
C LYS A 309 -10.74 -2.48 10.09
N GLU A 310 -11.50 -3.15 9.24
CA GLU A 310 -12.50 -2.50 8.37
C GLU A 310 -13.56 -1.72 9.16
N SER A 311 -13.89 -2.20 10.37
CA SER A 311 -14.85 -1.56 11.28
C SER A 311 -14.40 -0.18 11.80
N ASP A 312 -13.11 0.13 11.72
CA ASP A 312 -12.58 1.44 12.10
C ASP A 312 -12.93 2.52 11.05
N ILE A 313 -13.38 2.09 9.87
CA ILE A 313 -13.77 2.97 8.77
C ILE A 313 -15.28 3.20 8.81
N HIS A 314 -15.66 4.42 9.17
CA HIS A 314 -17.05 4.85 9.23
C HIS A 314 -17.43 5.76 8.06
N LYS A 315 -18.74 5.99 7.89
CA LYS A 315 -19.26 6.98 6.95
C LYS A 315 -18.58 8.34 7.14
N LEU A 316 -18.22 8.99 6.03
CA LEU A 316 -17.57 10.30 6.02
C LEU A 316 -18.48 11.35 6.68
N SER A 317 -18.16 11.69 7.93
CA SER A 317 -18.80 12.76 8.71
C SER A 317 -17.77 13.41 9.61
N LEU A 318 -17.95 14.69 9.94
CA LEU A 318 -17.01 15.43 10.78
C LEU A 318 -16.82 14.73 12.13
N LYS A 319 -17.92 14.28 12.75
CA LYS A 319 -17.91 13.55 14.02
C LYS A 319 -17.03 12.31 13.97
N ASN A 320 -17.23 11.45 12.96
CA ASN A 320 -16.45 10.22 12.82
C ASN A 320 -14.98 10.51 12.51
N PHE A 321 -14.71 11.51 11.67
CA PHE A 321 -13.36 11.88 11.28
C PHE A 321 -12.55 12.44 12.46
N LEU A 322 -13.17 13.28 13.30
CA LEU A 322 -12.57 13.77 14.54
C LEU A 322 -12.37 12.64 15.56
N LYS A 323 -13.35 11.72 15.70
CA LYS A 323 -13.21 10.53 16.57
C LYS A 323 -12.02 9.65 16.15
N GLY A 324 -11.83 9.46 14.84
CA GLY A 324 -10.70 8.72 14.27
C GLY A 324 -9.32 9.37 14.53
N ALA A 325 -9.27 10.64 14.93
CA ALA A 325 -8.01 11.30 15.24
C ALA A 325 -7.37 10.86 16.57
N LYS A 326 -8.17 10.24 17.45
CA LYS A 326 -7.76 9.71 18.77
C LYS A 326 -6.88 10.70 19.55
N THR A 327 -7.29 11.96 19.61
CA THR A 327 -6.51 13.04 20.23
C THR A 327 -7.42 14.12 20.82
N LYS A 328 -6.94 14.77 21.89
CA LYS A 328 -7.57 15.97 22.48
C LYS A 328 -6.84 17.27 22.09
N ASN A 329 -5.75 17.19 21.34
CA ASN A 329 -4.96 18.36 20.96
C ASN A 329 -5.74 19.26 19.98
N PRO A 330 -6.00 20.54 20.31
CA PRO A 330 -6.88 21.40 19.52
C PRO A 330 -6.32 21.69 18.12
N LEU A 331 -5.00 21.88 17.98
CA LEU A 331 -4.35 22.10 16.69
C LEU A 331 -4.50 20.86 15.78
N LYS A 332 -4.30 19.66 16.35
CA LYS A 332 -4.47 18.41 15.60
C LYS A 332 -5.92 18.21 15.17
N LEU A 333 -6.89 18.54 16.03
CA LEU A 333 -8.31 18.50 15.70
C LEU A 333 -8.68 19.49 14.58
N LEU A 334 -8.13 20.71 14.62
CA LEU A 334 -8.31 21.71 13.56
C LEU A 334 -7.79 21.20 12.21
N LEU A 335 -6.58 20.62 12.18
CA LEU A 335 -6.01 20.04 10.95
C LEU A 335 -6.86 18.88 10.41
N VAL A 336 -7.39 18.03 11.31
CA VAL A 336 -8.29 16.94 10.94
C VAL A 336 -9.61 17.46 10.39
N ALA A 337 -10.19 18.51 10.98
CA ALA A 337 -11.40 19.17 10.48
C ALA A 337 -11.16 19.78 9.08
N GLY A 338 -10.01 20.42 8.87
CA GLY A 338 -9.59 20.94 7.56
C GLY A 338 -9.46 19.84 6.51
N LYS A 339 -8.79 18.72 6.85
CA LYS A 339 -8.70 17.55 5.98
C LYS A 339 -10.09 17.00 5.65
N TYR A 340 -10.99 16.89 6.63
CA TYR A 340 -12.37 16.48 6.41
C TYR A 340 -13.09 17.40 5.44
N LEU A 341 -12.97 18.73 5.59
CA LEU A 341 -13.61 19.69 4.70
C LEU A 341 -13.11 19.53 3.25
N SER A 342 -11.79 19.39 3.07
CA SER A 342 -11.17 19.12 1.76
C SER A 342 -11.73 17.83 1.14
N LEU A 343 -11.78 16.76 1.92
CA LEU A 343 -12.36 15.47 1.50
C LEU A 343 -13.84 15.56 1.17
N LYS A 344 -14.64 16.28 1.96
CA LYS A 344 -16.09 16.44 1.71
C LYS A 344 -16.35 17.15 0.39
N LEU A 345 -15.59 18.20 0.10
CA LEU A 345 -15.71 18.92 -1.17
C LEU A 345 -15.25 18.08 -2.36
N LEU A 346 -14.11 17.38 -2.21
CA LEU A 346 -13.62 16.45 -3.23
C LEU A 346 -14.62 15.31 -3.46
N ALA A 347 -15.15 14.70 -2.39
CA ALA A 347 -16.17 13.65 -2.41
C ALA A 347 -17.39 14.05 -3.24
N SER A 348 -17.88 15.27 -3.03
CA SER A 348 -19.03 15.80 -3.77
C SER A 348 -18.78 15.88 -5.28
N GLN A 349 -17.54 16.15 -5.70
CA GLN A 349 -17.18 16.21 -7.12
C GLN A 349 -16.92 14.81 -7.70
N LEU A 350 -16.31 13.92 -6.93
CA LEU A 350 -16.04 12.55 -7.35
C LEU A 350 -17.34 11.76 -7.60
N LYS A 351 -18.46 12.13 -6.98
CA LYS A 351 -19.80 11.56 -7.27
C LYS A 351 -20.33 11.83 -8.68
N ASN A 352 -19.64 12.63 -9.50
CA ASN A 352 -20.06 12.91 -10.86
C ASN A 352 -20.10 11.62 -11.70
N GLN A 353 -21.20 11.39 -12.42
CA GLN A 353 -21.42 10.16 -13.19
C GLN A 353 -20.38 9.92 -14.30
N LYS A 354 -19.66 10.97 -14.74
CA LYS A 354 -18.55 10.85 -15.70
C LYS A 354 -17.31 10.17 -15.11
N ILE A 355 -17.21 10.06 -13.78
CA ILE A 355 -16.06 9.51 -13.08
C ILE A 355 -16.30 8.04 -12.77
N LYS A 356 -15.41 7.17 -13.25
CA LYS A 356 -15.36 5.77 -12.83
C LYS A 356 -14.40 5.61 -11.64
N HIS A 357 -14.76 4.73 -10.72
CA HIS A 357 -14.06 4.55 -9.47
C HIS A 357 -13.30 3.24 -9.45
N GLN A 358 -12.07 3.26 -8.96
CA GLN A 358 -11.20 2.09 -8.91
C GLN A 358 -10.59 1.91 -7.52
N VAL A 359 -10.58 0.68 -7.03
CA VAL A 359 -9.94 0.31 -5.77
C VAL A 359 -8.95 -0.83 -6.01
N PRO A 360 -7.82 -0.89 -5.29
CA PRO A 360 -6.83 -1.94 -5.49
C PRO A 360 -7.29 -3.30 -4.97
N SER A 361 -8.26 -3.35 -4.05
CA SER A 361 -8.75 -4.59 -3.45
C SER A 361 -10.25 -4.59 -3.24
N ARG A 362 -10.87 -5.76 -3.36
CA ARG A 362 -12.33 -5.95 -3.27
C ARG A 362 -12.93 -5.51 -1.93
N PHE A 363 -12.22 -5.66 -0.82
CA PHE A 363 -12.72 -5.24 0.51
C PHE A 363 -12.97 -3.71 0.59
N MET A 364 -12.33 -2.92 -0.28
CA MET A 364 -12.51 -1.47 -0.32
C MET A 364 -13.80 -1.03 -1.03
N VAL A 365 -14.44 -1.92 -1.80
CA VAL A 365 -15.72 -1.63 -2.49
C VAL A 365 -16.81 -1.20 -1.50
N PRO A 366 -17.18 -2.01 -0.48
CA PRO A 366 -18.20 -1.60 0.50
C PRO A 366 -17.78 -0.39 1.34
N ILE A 367 -16.48 -0.17 1.53
CA ILE A 367 -15.97 1.03 2.22
C ILE A 367 -16.28 2.29 1.42
N LEU A 368 -15.99 2.26 0.10
CA LEU A 368 -16.23 3.37 -0.80
C LEU A 368 -17.73 3.63 -0.98
N GLU A 369 -18.53 2.58 -1.11
CA GLU A 369 -19.99 2.67 -1.19
C GLU A 369 -20.59 3.36 0.03
N ARG A 370 -20.24 2.93 1.25
CA ARG A 370 -20.76 3.55 2.48
C ARG A 370 -20.23 4.98 2.70
N SER A 371 -18.96 5.22 2.39
CA SER A 371 -18.29 6.49 2.70
C SER A 371 -18.66 7.60 1.72
N PHE A 372 -18.69 7.28 0.42
CA PHE A 372 -18.92 8.24 -0.65
C PHE A 372 -20.28 8.06 -1.34
N GLN A 373 -21.11 7.09 -0.94
CA GLN A 373 -22.43 6.82 -1.56
C GLN A 373 -22.32 6.56 -3.07
N ILE A 374 -21.27 5.86 -3.47
CA ILE A 374 -21.05 5.44 -4.85
C ILE A 374 -21.55 3.99 -4.96
N PRO A 375 -22.54 3.69 -5.83
CA PRO A 375 -23.06 2.33 -5.96
C PRO A 375 -21.96 1.32 -6.31
N ALA A 376 -21.98 0.12 -5.71
CA ALA A 376 -20.96 -0.90 -5.93
C ALA A 376 -20.70 -1.23 -7.42
N GLN A 377 -21.73 -1.21 -8.28
CA GLN A 377 -21.57 -1.46 -9.72
C GLN A 377 -20.75 -0.41 -10.46
N ASN A 378 -20.56 0.78 -9.87
CA ASN A 378 -19.73 1.86 -10.41
C ASN A 378 -18.29 1.84 -9.88
N ILE A 379 -17.95 0.85 -9.03
CA ILE A 379 -16.64 0.67 -8.43
C ILE A 379 -16.00 -0.58 -9.03
N GLN A 380 -14.84 -0.39 -9.65
CA GLN A 380 -14.07 -1.44 -10.28
C GLN A 380 -12.91 -1.84 -9.35
N VAL A 381 -12.72 -3.14 -9.18
CA VAL A 381 -11.49 -3.64 -8.56
C VAL A 381 -10.41 -3.64 -9.64
N PHE A 382 -9.28 -3.01 -9.34
CA PHE A 382 -8.17 -2.88 -10.26
C PHE A 382 -6.88 -3.14 -9.48
N GLU A 383 -6.55 -4.42 -9.32
CA GLU A 383 -5.46 -4.95 -8.48
C GLU A 383 -4.06 -4.60 -8.98
N HIS A 384 -3.16 -4.23 -8.07
CA HIS A 384 -1.75 -4.02 -8.46
C HIS A 384 -1.11 -5.30 -8.98
N PHE A 385 0.10 -5.15 -9.51
CA PHE A 385 0.85 -6.19 -10.18
C PHE A 385 2.26 -6.31 -9.62
N VAL A 386 2.90 -7.46 -9.87
CA VAL A 386 4.28 -7.76 -9.48
C VAL A 386 5.22 -6.73 -10.10
N GLN A 387 6.07 -6.11 -9.28
CA GLN A 387 6.95 -5.00 -9.69
C GLN A 387 8.37 -5.45 -10.07
N ARG A 388 8.54 -6.70 -10.49
CA ARG A 388 9.82 -7.26 -10.92
C ARG A 388 10.17 -6.88 -12.35
#